data_AF-A0A838PV71-F1
#
_entry.id   AF-A0A838PV71-F1
#
_cell.length_a   1.000
_cell.length_b   1.000
_cell.length_c   1.000
_cell.angle_alpha   90.00
_cell.angle_beta   90.00
_cell.angle_gamma   90.00
#
_symmetry.space_group_name_H-M   'P 1'
#
loop_
_entity.id
_entity.type
_entity.pdbx_description
1 polymer ?
#
loop_
_entity_poly.entity_id
_entity_poly.type
_entity_poly.pdbx_seq_one_letter_code
_entity_poly.pdbx_strand_id
1 'polypeptide(L)'
;MGGQGQRRLTTAVTAALRALPCGATVVLAVSGGPDSVALAHLVRAARADLRCVVVHVRHGLRNDAEDAAAARACAAALRSAFREMAVRVAASGQGPEATARAVRYEALLAAARGAGAIAVLVGHTADDRAETVLLNIARGAGLPGLAGMPAARQLSDGVVLLRPLLTLRRADVRVVAVATGLPLAHDPTNDDPAQRRSRARHDLLPLLARLTGGGTDAVVALTRLADHARDDAAGLDELAAAAALRLTGSWGPLRCVALDPLGLLPAAVANRVVRRMVVAVGGPPPASDVVRRILTLRPGQAIDLPGGVAVSVAGGWLAVAPRRAASLPSRPLRRGVADLPELSLRLCCGPDGDAEAGVGVLPPWAPPRAATSVQVDSSRSLVVRARRPGDRIRTAAGNQLVADAMISAAVPRPARNLVPVVADGDGPLWVPGVAVRVGQQGPLRLHLEPLPTSTSTEPAE
;
A
#
# COMPACT_ATOMS: atom_id res chain seq x y z
N MET A 1 27.25 -20.78 28.76
CA MET A 1 27.60 -20.13 27.47
C MET A 1 28.84 -19.29 27.70
N GLY A 2 29.94 -19.52 26.97
CA GLY A 2 31.12 -18.66 27.08
C GLY A 2 30.83 -17.22 26.62
N GLY A 3 31.63 -16.26 27.06
CA GLY A 3 31.44 -14.83 26.76
C GLY A 3 31.38 -14.47 25.26
N GLN A 4 31.86 -15.35 24.36
CA GLN A 4 31.79 -15.15 22.91
C GLN A 4 30.37 -15.31 22.33
N GLY A 5 29.58 -16.27 22.83
CA GLY A 5 28.21 -16.52 22.33
C GLY A 5 27.28 -15.33 22.61
N GLN A 6 27.34 -14.80 23.84
CA GLN A 6 26.56 -13.63 24.24
C GLN A 6 26.94 -12.37 23.45
N ARG A 7 28.23 -12.17 23.16
CA ARG A 7 28.70 -11.05 22.33
C ARG A 7 28.12 -11.10 20.93
N ARG A 8 28.11 -12.28 20.28
CA ARG A 8 27.53 -12.45 18.94
C ARG A 8 26.04 -12.09 18.90
N LEU A 9 25.25 -12.55 19.88
CA LEU A 9 23.82 -12.23 19.97
C LEU A 9 23.60 -10.74 20.18
N THR A 10 24.38 -10.13 21.07
CA THR A 10 24.29 -8.69 21.37
C THR A 10 24.63 -7.85 20.14
N THR A 11 25.70 -8.16 19.42
CA THR A 11 26.08 -7.47 18.18
C THR A 11 24.99 -7.53 17.11
N ALA A 12 24.36 -8.69 16.92
CA ALA A 12 23.26 -8.82 15.97
C ALA A 12 22.05 -7.95 16.35
N VAL A 13 21.71 -7.88 17.64
CA VAL A 13 20.64 -7.01 18.14
C VAL A 13 21.01 -5.53 18.01
N THR A 14 22.26 -5.14 18.29
CA THR A 14 22.74 -3.77 18.06
C THR A 14 22.56 -3.36 16.59
N ALA A 15 22.95 -4.23 15.65
CA ALA A 15 22.80 -3.97 14.22
C ALA A 15 21.32 -3.82 13.82
N ALA A 16 20.43 -4.66 14.36
CA ALA A 16 18.99 -4.59 14.09
C ALA A 16 18.32 -3.32 14.64
N LEU A 17 18.92 -2.70 15.66
CA LEU A 17 18.41 -1.49 16.31
C LEU A 17 19.14 -0.21 15.91
N ARG A 18 20.11 -0.28 14.98
CA ARG A 18 20.98 0.85 14.61
C ARG A 18 20.24 2.12 14.16
N ALA A 19 19.06 1.96 13.57
CA ALA A 19 18.24 3.07 13.07
C ALA A 19 17.49 3.81 14.18
N LEU A 20 17.45 3.28 15.41
CA LEU A 20 16.79 3.95 16.53
C LEU A 20 17.71 5.02 17.13
N PRO A 21 17.24 6.28 17.26
CA PRO A 21 18.03 7.35 17.86
C PRO A 21 18.38 7.08 19.32
N CYS A 22 19.46 7.70 19.78
CA CYS A 22 19.88 7.61 21.18
C CYS A 22 18.79 8.17 22.11
N GLY A 23 18.55 7.50 23.24
CA GLY A 23 17.56 7.95 24.22
C GLY A 23 16.09 7.72 23.82
N ALA A 24 15.85 7.07 22.67
CA ALA A 24 14.49 6.78 22.22
C ALA A 24 13.74 5.84 23.18
N THR A 25 12.43 6.06 23.28
CA THR A 25 11.54 5.15 24.01
C THR A 25 11.09 4.00 23.12
N VAL A 26 11.17 2.77 23.63
CA VAL A 26 10.77 1.56 22.93
C VAL A 26 9.90 0.67 23.81
N VAL A 27 8.92 0.01 23.20
CA VAL A 27 8.10 -1.02 23.85
C VAL A 27 8.72 -2.40 23.60
N LEU A 28 8.96 -3.15 24.67
CA LEU A 28 9.35 -4.56 24.63
C LEU A 28 8.10 -5.41 24.86
N ALA A 29 7.64 -6.12 23.84
CA ALA A 29 6.49 -7.02 23.97
C ALA A 29 6.94 -8.34 24.60
N VAL A 30 6.64 -8.53 25.89
CA VAL A 30 7.07 -9.69 26.69
C VAL A 30 5.85 -10.55 27.02
N SER A 31 5.79 -11.74 26.43
CA SER A 31 4.69 -12.70 26.69
C SER A 31 4.94 -13.56 27.94
N GLY A 32 6.10 -13.43 28.58
CA GLY A 32 6.52 -14.30 29.70
C GLY A 32 7.27 -15.57 29.23
N GLY A 33 7.20 -15.89 27.94
CA GLY A 33 7.95 -17.00 27.35
C GLY A 33 9.43 -16.67 27.10
N PRO A 34 10.27 -17.71 26.91
CA PRO A 34 11.73 -17.58 26.89
C PRO A 34 12.25 -16.66 25.78
N ASP A 35 11.67 -16.72 24.58
CA ASP A 35 12.12 -15.90 23.44
C ASP A 35 11.91 -14.39 23.71
N SER A 36 10.83 -14.05 24.42
CA SER A 36 10.48 -12.67 24.75
C SER A 36 11.28 -12.10 25.94
N VAL A 37 11.63 -12.95 26.92
CA VAL A 37 12.54 -12.60 28.01
C VAL A 37 13.96 -12.40 27.46
N ALA A 38 14.44 -13.32 26.63
CA ALA A 38 15.73 -13.19 25.96
C ALA A 38 15.83 -11.91 25.12
N LEU A 39 14.78 -11.57 24.35
CA LEU A 39 14.70 -10.30 23.64
C LEU A 39 14.96 -9.12 24.58
N ALA A 40 14.24 -9.04 25.68
CA ALA A 40 14.30 -7.91 26.58
C ALA A 40 15.71 -7.71 27.17
N HIS A 41 16.35 -8.80 27.57
CA HIS A 41 17.73 -8.78 28.08
C HIS A 41 18.76 -8.45 27.00
N LEU A 42 18.64 -9.03 25.81
CA LEU A 42 19.54 -8.73 24.69
C LEU A 42 19.44 -7.28 24.23
N VAL A 43 18.23 -6.72 24.18
CA VAL A 43 18.03 -5.30 23.84
C VAL A 43 18.68 -4.40 24.88
N ARG A 44 18.49 -4.67 26.17
CA ARG A 44 19.10 -3.90 27.25
C ARG A 44 20.63 -3.96 27.21
N ALA A 45 21.20 -5.13 26.90
CA ALA A 45 22.64 -5.29 26.76
C ALA A 45 23.19 -4.59 25.50
N ALA A 46 22.46 -4.65 24.39
CA ALA A 46 22.87 -4.10 23.09
C ALA A 46 22.76 -2.58 22.99
N ARG A 47 21.78 -1.99 23.70
CA ARG A 47 21.39 -0.58 23.61
C ARG A 47 20.95 -0.05 24.98
N ALA A 48 21.93 0.16 25.86
CA ALA A 48 21.70 0.65 27.21
C ALA A 48 21.10 2.07 27.24
N ASP A 49 21.31 2.84 26.18
CA ASP A 49 20.80 4.20 25.98
C ASP A 49 19.28 4.28 25.72
N LEU A 50 18.64 3.17 25.36
CA LEU A 50 17.19 3.15 25.08
C LEU A 50 16.37 3.13 26.37
N ARG A 51 15.25 3.86 26.35
CA ARG A 51 14.24 3.82 27.41
C ARG A 51 13.24 2.70 27.10
N CYS A 52 13.40 1.57 27.78
CA CYS A 52 12.54 0.41 27.56
C CYS A 52 11.29 0.45 28.45
N VAL A 53 10.13 0.16 27.85
CA VAL A 53 8.87 -0.11 28.55
C VAL A 53 8.48 -1.55 28.23
N VAL A 54 8.40 -2.41 29.25
CA VAL A 54 7.96 -3.80 29.11
C VAL A 54 6.44 -3.83 29.09
N VAL A 55 5.87 -4.44 28.05
CA VAL A 55 4.43 -4.58 27.88
C VAL A 55 4.05 -6.04 27.74
N HIS A 56 3.17 -6.49 28.63
CA HIS A 56 2.51 -7.79 28.54
C HIS A 56 1.07 -7.60 28.05
N VAL A 57 0.59 -8.46 27.14
CA VAL A 57 -0.78 -8.40 26.63
C VAL A 57 -1.51 -9.68 27.01
N ARG A 58 -2.52 -9.55 27.88
CA ARG A 58 -3.40 -10.62 28.35
C ARG A 58 -4.53 -10.84 27.35
N HIS A 59 -4.63 -12.03 26.77
CA HIS A 59 -5.61 -12.35 25.72
C HIS A 59 -6.92 -12.95 26.25
N GLY A 60 -6.97 -13.34 27.53
CA GLY A 60 -8.15 -13.89 28.18
C GLY A 60 -8.56 -15.30 27.73
N LEU A 61 -7.71 -16.00 26.96
CA LEU A 61 -7.98 -17.34 26.44
C LEU A 61 -7.59 -18.48 27.42
N ARG A 62 -6.73 -18.19 28.40
CA ARG A 62 -6.29 -19.13 29.46
C ARG A 62 -5.92 -18.36 30.74
N ASN A 63 -5.66 -19.09 31.83
CA ASN A 63 -5.03 -18.50 33.02
C ASN A 63 -3.59 -18.11 32.67
N ASP A 64 -3.33 -16.80 32.57
CA ASP A 64 -2.07 -16.20 32.15
C ASP A 64 -1.30 -15.57 33.32
N ALA A 65 -1.63 -15.96 34.56
CA ALA A 65 -0.99 -15.45 35.76
C ALA A 65 0.54 -15.67 35.76
N GLU A 66 0.99 -16.85 35.29
CA GLU A 66 2.42 -17.17 35.17
C GLU A 66 3.11 -16.32 34.10
N ASP A 67 2.48 -16.14 32.94
CA ASP A 67 2.97 -15.30 31.85
C ASP A 67 3.17 -13.85 32.32
N ALA A 68 2.17 -13.30 33.01
CA ALA A 68 2.19 -11.95 33.55
C ALA A 68 3.23 -11.80 34.67
N ALA A 69 3.38 -12.81 35.54
CA ALA A 69 4.40 -12.82 36.59
C ALA A 69 5.81 -12.85 36.00
N ALA A 70 6.06 -13.69 34.99
CA ALA A 70 7.33 -13.75 34.28
C ALA A 70 7.67 -12.42 33.59
N ALA A 71 6.69 -11.79 32.91
CA ALA A 71 6.89 -10.50 32.27
C ALA A 71 7.18 -9.38 33.29
N ARG A 72 6.50 -9.40 34.44
CA ARG A 72 6.73 -8.44 35.53
C ARG A 72 8.11 -8.62 36.18
N ALA A 73 8.54 -9.86 36.40
CA ALA A 73 9.87 -10.18 36.91
C ALA A 73 10.97 -9.70 35.94
N CYS A 74 10.77 -9.89 34.64
CA CYS A 74 11.66 -9.38 33.60
C CYS A 74 11.76 -7.84 33.63
N ALA A 75 10.63 -7.13 33.75
CA ALA A 75 10.64 -5.67 33.86
C ALA A 75 11.40 -5.17 35.09
N ALA A 76 11.21 -5.83 36.24
CA ALA A 76 11.92 -5.51 37.48
C ALA A 76 13.44 -5.72 37.34
N ALA A 77 13.86 -6.86 36.79
CA ALA A 77 15.28 -7.16 36.55
C ALA A 77 15.95 -6.12 35.62
N LEU A 78 15.20 -5.61 34.64
CA LEU A 78 15.67 -4.61 33.70
C LEU A 78 15.49 -3.16 34.18
N ARG A 79 14.98 -2.95 35.40
CA ARG A 79 14.64 -1.63 35.97
C ARG A 79 13.84 -0.78 34.98
N SER A 80 12.86 -1.41 34.32
CA SER A 80 12.07 -0.83 33.23
C SER A 80 10.61 -0.72 33.65
N ALA A 81 9.90 0.28 33.13
CA ALA A 81 8.47 0.42 33.41
C ALA A 81 7.71 -0.81 32.88
N PHE A 82 6.71 -1.28 33.65
CA PHE A 82 5.87 -2.41 33.28
C PHE A 82 4.44 -1.94 33.01
N ARG A 83 3.84 -2.40 31.91
CA ARG A 83 2.42 -2.23 31.62
C ARG A 83 1.80 -3.55 31.23
N GLU A 84 0.61 -3.78 31.75
CA GLU A 84 -0.21 -4.95 31.43
C GLU A 84 -1.46 -4.49 30.66
N MET A 85 -1.71 -5.08 29.50
CA MET A 85 -2.82 -4.71 28.63
C MET A 85 -3.77 -5.89 28.50
N ALA A 86 -4.99 -5.75 29.03
CA ALA A 86 -6.03 -6.76 28.85
C ALA A 86 -6.76 -6.52 27.52
N VAL A 87 -6.85 -7.56 26.69
CA VAL A 87 -7.64 -7.53 25.46
C VAL A 87 -8.67 -8.65 25.46
N ARG A 88 -9.85 -8.36 24.89
CA ARG A 88 -10.89 -9.37 24.64
C ARG A 88 -10.88 -9.70 23.15
N VAL A 89 -10.63 -10.95 22.81
CA VAL A 89 -10.74 -11.43 21.43
C VAL A 89 -12.21 -11.75 21.17
N ALA A 90 -12.92 -10.87 20.46
CA ALA A 90 -14.25 -11.21 19.95
C ALA A 90 -14.12 -12.22 18.80
N ALA A 91 -15.04 -13.18 18.70
CA ALA A 91 -15.08 -14.10 17.57
C ALA A 91 -15.27 -13.31 16.27
N SER A 92 -14.35 -13.46 15.32
CA SER A 92 -14.41 -12.81 14.01
C SER A 92 -14.23 -13.83 12.88
N GLY A 93 -14.74 -13.50 11.68
CA GLY A 93 -14.69 -14.38 10.50
C GLY A 93 -13.29 -14.63 9.92
N GLN A 94 -12.23 -14.00 10.43
CA GLN A 94 -10.84 -14.17 9.97
C GLN A 94 -10.11 -15.36 10.62
N GLY A 95 -10.82 -16.19 11.38
CA GLY A 95 -10.25 -17.24 12.20
C GLY A 95 -9.64 -16.70 13.51
N PRO A 96 -9.60 -17.51 14.58
CA PRO A 96 -9.23 -17.05 15.92
C PRO A 96 -7.80 -16.51 16.02
N GLU A 97 -6.83 -17.12 15.32
CA GLU A 97 -5.41 -16.74 15.41
C GLU A 97 -5.10 -15.37 14.76
N ALA A 98 -5.68 -15.08 13.60
CA ALA A 98 -5.45 -13.81 12.90
C ALA A 98 -6.08 -12.64 13.66
N THR A 99 -7.28 -12.86 14.22
CA THR A 99 -8.00 -11.89 15.05
C THR A 99 -7.24 -11.58 16.33
N ALA A 100 -6.80 -12.61 17.06
CA ALA A 100 -5.99 -12.44 18.27
C ALA A 100 -4.69 -11.69 17.98
N ARG A 101 -4.04 -11.98 16.85
CA ARG A 101 -2.81 -11.29 16.43
C ARG A 101 -3.04 -9.82 16.12
N ALA A 102 -4.16 -9.46 15.48
CA ALA A 102 -4.50 -8.07 15.18
C ALA A 102 -4.75 -7.27 16.47
N VAL A 103 -5.62 -7.78 17.34
CA VAL A 103 -5.96 -7.17 18.63
C VAL A 103 -4.71 -6.99 19.51
N ARG A 104 -3.80 -7.97 19.51
CA ARG A 104 -2.52 -7.85 20.22
C ARG A 104 -1.67 -6.68 19.71
N TYR A 105 -1.59 -6.50 18.39
CA TYR A 105 -0.82 -5.39 17.83
C TYR A 105 -1.46 -4.04 18.09
N GLU A 106 -2.79 -3.95 18.13
CA GLU A 106 -3.50 -2.73 18.53
C GLU A 106 -3.21 -2.35 19.99
N ALA A 107 -3.24 -3.31 20.91
CA ALA A 107 -2.87 -3.07 22.30
C ALA A 107 -1.41 -2.62 22.47
N LEU A 108 -0.48 -3.27 21.74
CA LEU A 108 0.93 -2.85 21.74
C LEU A 108 1.10 -1.44 21.17
N LEU A 109 0.34 -1.08 20.13
CA LEU A 109 0.37 0.25 19.55
C LEU A 109 -0.19 1.31 20.52
N ALA A 110 -1.29 1.00 21.21
CA ALA A 110 -1.85 1.87 22.25
C ALA A 110 -0.84 2.09 23.39
N ALA A 111 -0.18 1.02 23.85
CA ALA A 111 0.86 1.10 24.85
C ALA A 111 2.06 1.94 24.39
N ALA A 112 2.47 1.79 23.12
CA ALA A 112 3.55 2.58 22.53
C ALA A 112 3.21 4.07 22.48
N ARG A 113 2.02 4.42 21.99
CA ARG A 113 1.54 5.81 21.96
C ARG A 113 1.49 6.42 23.36
N GLY A 114 0.91 5.70 24.32
CA GLY A 114 0.82 6.17 25.70
C GLY A 114 2.16 6.22 26.46
N ALA A 115 3.27 5.77 25.85
CA ALA A 115 4.62 5.87 26.38
C ALA A 115 5.52 6.82 25.55
N GLY A 116 5.00 7.40 24.46
CA GLY A 116 5.82 8.15 23.50
C GLY A 116 6.89 7.27 22.83
N ALA A 117 6.61 5.97 22.67
CA ALA A 117 7.55 5.03 22.08
C ALA A 117 7.49 5.08 20.54
N ILE A 118 8.67 5.08 19.92
CA ILE A 118 8.81 5.09 18.45
C ILE A 118 8.87 3.69 17.85
N ALA A 119 9.05 2.67 18.69
CA ALA A 119 9.15 1.29 18.23
C ALA A 119 8.53 0.28 19.22
N VAL A 120 8.01 -0.81 18.67
CA VAL A 120 7.58 -2.02 19.37
C VAL A 120 8.50 -3.15 18.96
N LEU A 121 9.13 -3.84 19.90
CA LEU A 121 10.06 -4.94 19.65
C LEU A 121 9.40 -6.26 20.07
N VAL A 122 9.47 -7.27 19.20
CA VAL A 122 8.91 -8.61 19.43
C VAL A 122 9.95 -9.71 19.21
N GLY A 123 9.84 -10.80 19.97
CA GLY A 123 10.85 -11.86 20.06
C GLY A 123 10.75 -12.94 18.97
N HIS A 124 10.49 -12.57 17.72
CA HIS A 124 10.49 -13.55 16.62
C HIS A 124 11.93 -13.85 16.17
N THR A 125 12.22 -15.13 15.96
CA THR A 125 13.53 -15.71 15.65
C THR A 125 13.63 -16.19 14.19
N ALA A 126 14.81 -16.66 13.78
CA ALA A 126 15.02 -17.28 12.47
C ALA A 126 14.12 -18.51 12.26
N ASP A 127 13.90 -19.30 13.31
CA ASP A 127 13.00 -20.45 13.29
C ASP A 127 11.55 -20.03 13.00
N ASP A 128 11.06 -18.94 13.62
CA ASP A 128 9.72 -18.41 13.34
C ASP A 128 9.56 -17.90 11.90
N ARG A 129 10.65 -17.37 11.34
CA ARG A 129 10.72 -16.96 9.93
C ARG A 129 10.65 -18.18 9.02
N ALA A 130 11.41 -19.24 9.29
CA ALA A 130 11.38 -20.49 8.53
C ALA A 130 10.01 -21.17 8.56
N GLU A 131 9.37 -21.24 9.74
CA GLU A 131 7.98 -21.71 9.88
C GLU A 131 7.02 -20.91 9.00
N THR A 132 7.17 -19.57 8.98
CA THR A 132 6.33 -18.69 8.17
C THR A 132 6.52 -18.96 6.67
N VAL A 133 7.76 -19.19 6.22
CA VAL A 133 8.07 -19.53 4.83
C VAL A 133 7.40 -20.84 4.43
N LEU A 134 7.50 -21.89 5.24
CA LEU A 134 6.85 -23.18 4.96
C LEU A 134 5.33 -23.06 4.85
N LEU A 135 4.70 -22.32 5.77
CA LEU A 135 3.26 -22.08 5.70
C LEU A 135 2.87 -21.24 4.47
N ASN A 136 3.74 -20.34 4.01
CA ASN A 136 3.52 -19.55 2.81
C ASN A 136 3.68 -20.39 1.52
N ILE A 137 4.64 -21.32 1.49
CA ILE A 137 4.78 -22.31 0.42
C ILE A 137 3.51 -23.17 0.32
N ALA A 138 3.03 -23.71 1.45
CA ALA A 138 1.81 -24.53 1.48
C ALA A 138 0.55 -23.77 1.01
N ARG A 139 0.55 -22.44 1.08
CA ARG A 139 -0.54 -21.57 0.58
C ARG A 139 -0.35 -21.10 -0.86
N GLY A 140 0.74 -21.49 -1.53
CA GLY A 140 1.04 -21.02 -2.89
C GLY A 140 1.36 -19.53 -2.96
N ALA A 141 1.99 -18.97 -1.92
CA ALA A 141 2.34 -17.56 -1.90
C ALA A 141 3.44 -17.22 -2.92
N GLY A 142 3.32 -16.08 -3.60
CA GLY A 142 4.37 -15.55 -4.47
C GLY A 142 5.56 -14.98 -3.69
N LEU A 143 6.54 -14.40 -4.39
CA LEU A 143 7.76 -13.83 -3.79
C LEU A 143 7.53 -12.95 -2.56
N PRO A 144 6.54 -12.03 -2.52
CA PRO A 144 6.29 -11.22 -1.32
C PRO A 144 5.91 -12.06 -0.08
N GLY A 145 5.24 -13.20 -0.28
CA GLY A 145 4.96 -14.13 0.81
C GLY A 145 6.19 -14.97 1.15
N LEU A 146 6.95 -15.43 0.16
CA LEU A 146 8.19 -16.21 0.39
C LEU A 146 9.28 -15.38 1.10
N ALA A 147 9.26 -14.05 0.95
CA ALA A 147 10.10 -13.13 1.73
C ALA A 147 9.92 -13.26 3.26
N GLY A 148 8.87 -13.98 3.68
CA GLY A 148 8.60 -14.36 5.05
C GLY A 148 8.23 -13.15 5.90
N MET A 149 8.68 -13.17 7.15
CA MET A 149 8.44 -12.08 8.08
C MET A 149 9.48 -10.97 7.85
N PRO A 150 9.10 -9.69 7.71
CA PRO A 150 10.06 -8.60 7.56
C PRO A 150 10.69 -8.23 8.91
N ALA A 151 11.95 -7.77 8.91
CA ALA A 151 12.65 -7.33 10.12
C ALA A 151 12.02 -6.09 10.76
N ALA A 152 11.52 -5.17 9.92
CA ALA A 152 10.80 -3.97 10.31
C ALA A 152 9.45 -3.88 9.58
N ARG A 153 8.41 -3.35 10.24
CA ARG A 153 7.10 -3.08 9.64
C ARG A 153 6.47 -1.86 10.28
N GLN A 154 5.95 -0.91 9.50
CA GLN A 154 5.19 0.21 10.06
C GLN A 154 3.92 -0.29 10.77
N LEU A 155 3.67 0.16 12.01
CA LEU A 155 2.41 -0.11 12.72
C LEU A 155 1.44 1.07 12.61
N SER A 156 1.95 2.29 12.72
CA SER A 156 1.23 3.53 12.42
C SER A 156 2.25 4.62 12.08
N ASP A 157 1.81 5.80 11.68
CA ASP A 157 2.70 6.96 11.63
C ASP A 157 3.41 7.13 12.98
N GLY A 158 4.74 7.25 12.93
CA GLY A 158 5.61 7.39 14.11
C GLY A 158 5.95 6.11 14.89
N VAL A 159 5.36 4.94 14.60
CA VAL A 159 5.64 3.68 15.34
C VAL A 159 5.98 2.53 14.41
N VAL A 160 7.19 1.95 14.58
CA VAL A 160 7.67 0.78 13.82
C VAL A 160 7.70 -0.49 14.67
N LEU A 161 7.27 -1.62 14.12
CA LEU A 161 7.47 -2.95 14.68
C LEU A 161 8.82 -3.50 14.25
N LEU A 162 9.68 -3.85 15.20
CA LEU A 162 11.00 -4.42 14.97
C LEU A 162 11.10 -5.86 15.49
N ARG A 163 11.90 -6.68 14.81
CA ARG A 163 12.18 -8.09 15.16
C ARG A 163 13.68 -8.32 15.27
N PRO A 164 14.31 -7.88 16.38
CA PRO A 164 15.77 -7.89 16.47
C PRO A 164 16.40 -9.28 16.44
N LEU A 165 15.63 -10.31 16.77
CA LEU A 165 16.10 -11.70 16.86
C LEU A 165 15.91 -12.48 15.55
N LEU A 166 15.40 -11.85 14.49
CA LEU A 166 14.90 -12.56 13.29
C LEU A 166 15.99 -13.31 12.50
N THR A 167 17.26 -12.98 12.73
CA THR A 167 18.43 -13.66 12.14
C THR A 167 19.09 -14.66 13.08
N LEU A 168 18.59 -14.78 14.32
CA LEU A 168 19.17 -15.61 15.37
C LEU A 168 18.36 -16.89 15.56
N ARG A 169 19.03 -18.01 15.84
CA ARG A 169 18.36 -19.28 16.13
C ARG A 169 17.65 -19.21 17.48
N ARG A 170 16.48 -19.84 17.55
CA ARG A 170 15.71 -19.94 18.79
C ARG A 170 16.52 -20.59 19.91
N ALA A 171 17.27 -21.64 19.61
CA ALA A 171 18.12 -22.33 20.59
C ALA A 171 19.13 -21.36 21.24
N ASP A 172 19.84 -20.57 20.45
CA ASP A 172 20.85 -19.62 20.95
C ASP A 172 20.22 -18.52 21.82
N VAL A 173 19.08 -17.99 21.37
CA VAL A 173 18.32 -16.96 22.09
C VAL A 173 17.85 -17.48 23.45
N ARG A 174 17.33 -18.71 23.51
CA ARG A 174 16.77 -19.28 24.74
C ARG A 174 17.81 -19.51 25.83
N VAL A 175 19.08 -19.74 25.48
CA VAL A 175 20.15 -19.83 26.47
C VAL A 175 20.28 -18.53 27.27
N VAL A 176 20.03 -17.38 26.64
CA VAL A 176 20.03 -16.08 27.34
C VAL A 176 18.92 -16.02 28.38
N ALA A 177 17.71 -16.45 28.03
CA ALA A 177 16.58 -16.47 28.96
C ALA A 177 16.86 -17.37 30.17
N VAL A 178 17.39 -18.58 29.94
CA VAL A 178 17.75 -19.50 31.02
C VAL A 178 18.84 -18.91 31.93
N ALA A 179 19.85 -18.25 31.36
CA ALA A 179 20.93 -17.63 32.12
C ALA A 179 20.48 -16.47 33.03
N THR A 180 19.26 -15.94 32.85
CA THR A 180 18.72 -14.88 33.73
C THR A 180 18.28 -15.40 35.09
N GLY A 181 17.98 -16.70 35.22
CA GLY A 181 17.37 -17.28 36.42
C GLY A 181 15.94 -16.81 36.72
N LEU A 182 15.32 -16.07 35.79
CA LEU A 182 13.94 -15.58 35.95
C LEU A 182 12.92 -16.69 35.69
N PRO A 183 11.70 -16.59 36.26
CA PRO A 183 10.60 -17.47 35.88
C PRO A 183 10.28 -17.32 34.39
N LEU A 184 10.13 -18.45 33.71
CA LEU A 184 9.78 -18.52 32.29
C LEU A 184 8.47 -19.29 32.17
N ALA A 185 7.48 -18.68 31.54
CA ALA A 185 6.20 -19.35 31.30
C ALA A 185 6.30 -20.26 30.07
N HIS A 186 5.65 -21.43 30.15
CA HIS A 186 5.47 -22.33 29.02
C HIS A 186 4.02 -22.26 28.55
N ASP A 187 3.82 -22.08 27.25
CA ASP A 187 2.49 -22.09 26.64
C ASP A 187 2.26 -23.43 25.94
N PRO A 188 1.38 -24.30 26.46
CA PRO A 188 1.11 -25.62 25.89
C PRO A 188 0.60 -25.58 24.44
N THR A 189 -0.01 -24.46 24.02
CA THR A 189 -0.49 -24.31 22.64
C THR A 189 0.64 -24.25 21.62
N ASN A 190 1.88 -23.95 22.06
CA ASN A 190 3.05 -23.99 21.19
C ASN A 190 3.41 -25.42 20.74
N ASP A 191 3.00 -26.43 21.51
CA ASP A 191 3.26 -27.84 21.27
C ASP A 191 2.03 -28.57 20.73
N ASP A 192 0.87 -27.88 20.63
CA ASP A 192 -0.39 -28.46 20.14
C ASP A 192 -0.30 -28.82 18.65
N PRO A 193 -0.40 -30.11 18.27
CA PRO A 193 -0.30 -30.54 16.87
C PRO A 193 -1.49 -30.09 16.01
N ALA A 194 -2.60 -29.63 16.60
CA ALA A 194 -3.69 -29.01 15.84
C ALA A 194 -3.26 -27.66 15.24
N GLN A 195 -2.26 -27.00 15.82
CA GLN A 195 -1.74 -25.73 15.34
C GLN A 195 -0.82 -25.93 14.12
N ARG A 196 -1.17 -25.27 13.00
CA ARG A 196 -0.36 -25.32 11.76
C ARG A 196 1.11 -24.97 11.98
N ARG A 197 1.37 -24.02 12.90
CA ARG A 197 2.73 -23.57 13.23
C ARG A 197 3.51 -24.61 14.03
N SER A 198 2.87 -25.31 14.96
CA SER A 198 3.45 -26.44 15.68
C SER A 198 3.85 -27.55 14.71
N ARG A 199 2.96 -27.93 13.79
CA ARG A 199 3.27 -28.92 12.73
C ARG A 199 4.44 -28.50 11.83
N ALA A 200 4.52 -27.22 11.46
CA ALA A 200 5.66 -26.74 10.68
C ALA A 200 7.00 -26.91 11.44
N ARG A 201 6.98 -26.69 12.75
CA ARG A 201 8.14 -26.79 13.63
C ARG A 201 8.55 -28.23 13.93
N HIS A 202 7.59 -29.07 14.32
CA HIS A 202 7.85 -30.42 14.84
C HIS A 202 7.82 -31.51 13.76
N ASP A 203 7.13 -31.28 12.63
CA ASP A 203 7.04 -32.27 11.55
C ASP A 203 7.89 -31.86 10.35
N LEU A 204 7.65 -30.66 9.81
CA LEU A 204 8.21 -30.26 8.50
C LEU A 204 9.69 -29.90 8.57
N LEU A 205 10.12 -29.09 9.55
CA LEU A 205 11.55 -28.74 9.68
C LEU A 205 12.43 -29.99 9.90
N PRO A 206 12.08 -30.94 10.78
CA PRO A 206 12.84 -32.19 10.91
C PRO A 206 12.81 -33.04 9.65
N LEU A 207 11.69 -33.09 8.93
CA LEU A 207 11.61 -33.80 7.65
C LEU A 207 12.59 -33.21 6.61
N LEU A 208 12.66 -31.88 6.50
CA LEU A 208 13.63 -31.20 5.63
C LEU A 208 15.08 -31.47 6.04
N ALA A 209 15.36 -31.49 7.34
CA ALA A 209 16.69 -31.84 7.84
C ALA A 209 17.07 -33.29 7.45
N ARG A 210 16.14 -34.25 7.57
CA ARG A 210 16.35 -35.64 7.13
C ARG A 210 16.55 -35.76 5.63
N LEU A 211 15.77 -35.04 4.82
CA LEU A 211 15.89 -35.05 3.35
C LEU A 211 17.27 -34.59 2.86
N THR A 212 17.91 -33.67 3.58
CA THR A 212 19.26 -33.19 3.24
C THR A 212 20.38 -34.00 3.88
N GLY A 213 20.06 -35.12 4.55
CA GLY A 213 21.04 -35.93 5.28
C GLY A 213 21.74 -35.17 6.42
N GLY A 214 21.13 -34.09 6.93
CA GLY A 214 21.75 -33.21 7.93
C GLY A 214 22.86 -32.29 7.39
N GLY A 215 23.19 -32.35 6.10
CA GLY A 215 24.23 -31.52 5.49
C GLY A 215 23.84 -30.06 5.33
N THR A 216 22.57 -29.70 5.52
CA THR A 216 22.09 -28.31 5.49
C THR A 216 21.06 -28.08 6.59
N ASP A 217 21.30 -27.03 7.38
CA ASP A 217 20.33 -26.56 8.36
C ASP A 217 19.10 -25.97 7.65
N ALA A 218 17.96 -26.66 7.79
CA ALA A 218 16.71 -26.28 7.13
C ALA A 218 16.27 -24.85 7.46
N VAL A 219 16.51 -24.37 8.68
CA VAL A 219 16.14 -22.98 9.05
C VAL A 219 17.02 -21.99 8.30
N VAL A 220 18.33 -22.22 8.23
CA VAL A 220 19.26 -21.37 7.47
C VAL A 220 18.94 -21.36 5.98
N ALA A 221 18.61 -22.53 5.42
CA ALA A 221 18.20 -22.63 4.02
C ALA A 221 16.92 -21.83 3.72
N LEU A 222 15.91 -21.95 4.58
CA LEU A 222 14.63 -21.25 4.43
C LEU A 222 14.73 -19.74 4.69
N THR A 223 15.56 -19.30 5.63
CA THR A 223 15.81 -17.87 5.83
C THR A 223 16.55 -17.25 4.65
N ARG A 224 17.56 -17.94 4.10
CA ARG A 224 18.25 -17.53 2.87
C ARG A 224 17.30 -17.45 1.67
N LEU A 225 16.42 -18.45 1.50
CA LEU A 225 15.36 -18.40 0.47
C LEU A 225 14.47 -17.16 0.65
N ALA A 226 14.11 -16.84 1.89
CA ALA A 226 13.31 -15.67 2.19
C ALA A 226 14.08 -14.34 2.01
N ASP A 227 15.40 -14.34 2.09
CA ASP A 227 16.21 -13.15 1.76
C ASP A 227 16.27 -12.95 0.25
N HIS A 228 16.59 -14.00 -0.53
CA HIS A 228 16.54 -13.92 -2.00
C HIS A 228 15.16 -13.48 -2.52
N ALA A 229 14.08 -14.09 -2.00
CA ALA A 229 12.73 -13.72 -2.40
C ALA A 229 12.36 -12.27 -2.04
N ARG A 230 12.95 -11.71 -0.99
CA ARG A 230 12.77 -10.30 -0.62
C ARG A 230 13.48 -9.38 -1.61
N ASP A 231 14.74 -9.68 -1.91
CA ASP A 231 15.57 -8.87 -2.80
C ASP A 231 14.99 -8.86 -4.22
N ASP A 232 14.58 -10.03 -4.73
CA ASP A 232 13.90 -10.16 -6.02
C ASP A 232 12.55 -9.42 -6.04
N ALA A 233 11.77 -9.53 -4.96
CA ALA A 233 10.50 -8.81 -4.87
C ALA A 233 10.70 -7.28 -4.88
N ALA A 234 11.71 -6.79 -4.16
CA ALA A 234 12.06 -5.37 -4.11
C ALA A 234 12.51 -4.86 -5.49
N GLY A 235 13.42 -5.57 -6.17
CA GLY A 235 13.85 -5.20 -7.52
C GLY A 235 12.70 -5.17 -8.53
N LEU A 236 11.78 -6.14 -8.46
CA LEU A 236 10.59 -6.13 -9.31
C LEU A 236 9.61 -4.98 -8.97
N ASP A 237 9.51 -4.60 -7.70
CA ASP A 237 8.70 -3.47 -7.26
C ASP A 237 9.29 -2.13 -7.74
N GLU A 238 10.62 -2.00 -7.77
CA GLU A 238 11.34 -0.85 -8.33
C GLU A 238 11.13 -0.73 -9.84
N LEU A 239 11.32 -1.83 -10.59
CA LEU A 239 11.05 -1.86 -12.04
C LEU A 239 9.59 -1.48 -12.34
N ALA A 240 8.66 -1.99 -11.54
CA ALA A 240 7.24 -1.64 -11.70
C ALA A 240 6.94 -0.19 -11.33
N ALA A 241 7.63 0.38 -10.33
CA ALA A 241 7.49 1.79 -9.99
C ALA A 241 8.00 2.68 -11.13
N ALA A 242 9.16 2.37 -11.71
CA ALA A 242 9.72 3.09 -12.86
C ALA A 242 8.82 2.97 -14.10
N ALA A 243 8.31 1.77 -14.39
CA ALA A 243 7.37 1.55 -15.49
C ALA A 243 6.05 2.31 -15.25
N ALA A 244 5.52 2.30 -14.04
CA ALA A 244 4.30 3.03 -13.71
C ALA A 244 4.47 4.54 -13.91
N LEU A 245 5.59 5.12 -13.46
CA LEU A 245 5.89 6.54 -13.65
C LEU A 245 5.91 6.94 -15.13
N ARG A 246 6.42 6.07 -16.01
CA ARG A 246 6.52 6.34 -17.45
C ARG A 246 5.24 6.09 -18.23
N LEU A 247 4.47 5.06 -17.85
CA LEU A 247 3.40 4.53 -18.68
C LEU A 247 2.00 4.89 -18.18
N THR A 248 1.87 5.22 -16.89
CA THR A 248 0.55 5.55 -16.32
C THR A 248 0.28 7.05 -16.41
N GLY A 249 -0.94 7.39 -16.82
CA GLY A 249 -1.49 8.73 -16.76
C GLY A 249 -2.57 8.84 -15.69
N SER A 250 -2.97 10.07 -15.39
CA SER A 250 -4.10 10.36 -14.51
C SER A 250 -5.09 11.30 -15.17
N TRP A 251 -6.36 11.15 -14.79
CA TRP A 251 -7.42 12.11 -15.11
C TRP A 251 -8.30 12.25 -13.88
N GLY A 252 -8.07 13.31 -13.09
CA GLY A 252 -8.65 13.42 -11.74
C GLY A 252 -8.35 12.19 -10.88
N PRO A 253 -9.37 11.51 -10.29
CA PRO A 253 -9.17 10.34 -9.44
C PRO A 253 -8.83 9.06 -10.22
N LEU A 254 -8.80 9.11 -11.56
CA LEU A 254 -8.51 7.93 -12.38
C LEU A 254 -7.00 7.73 -12.56
N ARG A 255 -6.63 6.46 -12.74
CA ARG A 255 -5.33 6.05 -13.29
C ARG A 255 -5.56 5.26 -14.55
N CYS A 256 -4.81 5.55 -15.60
CA CYS A 256 -4.92 4.85 -16.88
C CYS A 256 -3.55 4.47 -17.44
N VAL A 257 -3.53 3.44 -18.27
CA VAL A 257 -2.33 2.95 -18.95
C VAL A 257 -2.73 2.41 -20.32
N ALA A 258 -1.93 2.67 -21.34
CA ALA A 258 -2.14 2.06 -22.65
C ALA A 258 -1.79 0.57 -22.60
N LEU A 259 -2.62 -0.27 -23.19
CA LEU A 259 -2.51 -1.73 -23.17
C LEU A 259 -1.28 -2.22 -23.93
N ASP A 260 -0.95 -1.60 -25.07
CA ASP A 260 0.20 -2.01 -25.88
C ASP A 260 1.52 -1.89 -25.11
N PRO A 261 1.92 -0.72 -24.57
CA PRO A 261 3.14 -0.64 -23.78
C PRO A 261 3.08 -1.43 -22.48
N LEU A 262 1.89 -1.60 -21.87
CA LEU A 262 1.72 -2.48 -20.71
C LEU A 262 1.99 -3.95 -21.07
N GLY A 263 1.54 -4.39 -22.24
CA GLY A 263 1.70 -5.75 -22.77
C GLY A 263 3.14 -6.06 -23.19
N LEU A 264 3.96 -5.05 -23.46
CA LEU A 264 5.40 -5.20 -23.72
C LEU A 264 6.23 -5.42 -22.44
N LEU A 265 5.66 -5.16 -21.26
CA LEU A 265 6.36 -5.40 -20.00
C LEU A 265 6.40 -6.90 -19.67
N PRO A 266 7.47 -7.39 -18.99
CA PRO A 266 7.43 -8.70 -18.37
C PRO A 266 6.21 -8.83 -17.46
N ALA A 267 5.52 -9.98 -17.48
CA ALA A 267 4.27 -10.17 -16.75
C ALA A 267 4.38 -9.85 -15.26
N ALA A 268 5.52 -10.14 -14.63
CA ALA A 268 5.78 -9.83 -13.23
C ALA A 268 5.76 -8.32 -12.91
N VAL A 269 6.18 -7.49 -13.88
CA VAL A 269 6.19 -6.02 -13.80
C VAL A 269 4.79 -5.47 -14.14
N ALA A 270 4.16 -5.94 -15.21
CA ALA A 270 2.80 -5.54 -15.60
C ALA A 270 1.79 -5.78 -14.46
N ASN A 271 1.86 -6.94 -13.81
CA ASN A 271 1.04 -7.28 -12.65
C ASN A 271 1.17 -6.25 -11.51
N ARG A 272 2.39 -5.78 -11.27
CA ARG A 272 2.69 -4.81 -10.21
C ARG A 272 2.26 -3.40 -10.60
N VAL A 273 2.40 -3.00 -11.87
CA VAL A 273 1.85 -1.73 -12.37
C VAL A 273 0.35 -1.66 -12.12
N VAL A 274 -0.40 -2.71 -12.49
CA VAL A 274 -1.85 -2.78 -12.24
C VAL A 274 -2.18 -2.71 -10.75
N ARG A 275 -1.46 -3.45 -9.89
CA ARG A 275 -1.65 -3.37 -8.42
C ARG A 275 -1.43 -1.95 -7.91
N ARG A 276 -0.38 -1.27 -8.38
CA ARG A 276 -0.07 0.12 -8.01
C ARG A 276 -1.18 1.08 -8.44
N MET A 277 -1.74 0.90 -9.64
CA MET A 277 -2.88 1.70 -10.11
C MET A 277 -4.12 1.53 -9.21
N VAL A 278 -4.43 0.31 -8.79
CA VAL A 278 -5.55 0.04 -7.86
C VAL A 278 -5.34 0.68 -6.49
N VAL A 279 -4.13 0.55 -5.94
CA VAL A 279 -3.78 1.18 -4.65
C VAL A 279 -3.81 2.71 -4.75
N ALA A 280 -3.34 3.28 -5.87
CA ALA A 280 -3.31 4.72 -6.08
C ALA A 280 -4.71 5.37 -6.15
N VAL A 281 -5.76 4.61 -6.45
CA VAL A 281 -7.16 5.10 -6.40
C VAL A 281 -7.85 4.79 -5.06
N GLY A 282 -7.12 4.31 -4.06
CA GLY A 282 -7.63 3.97 -2.73
C GLY A 282 -8.16 2.55 -2.56
N GLY A 283 -7.96 1.67 -3.56
CA GLY A 283 -8.35 0.27 -3.47
C GLY A 283 -7.35 -0.58 -2.67
N PRO A 284 -7.81 -1.71 -2.08
CA PRO A 284 -6.89 -2.70 -1.54
C PRO A 284 -6.07 -3.35 -2.66
N PRO A 285 -4.84 -3.81 -2.39
CA PRO A 285 -4.03 -4.51 -3.38
C PRO A 285 -4.75 -5.80 -3.83
N PRO A 286 -5.07 -5.96 -5.13
CA PRO A 286 -5.87 -7.09 -5.61
C PRO A 286 -5.10 -8.43 -5.51
N ALA A 287 -5.80 -9.57 -5.45
CA ALA A 287 -5.16 -10.89 -5.50
C ALA A 287 -4.58 -11.19 -6.90
N SER A 288 -3.68 -12.18 -7.00
CA SER A 288 -2.93 -12.45 -8.25
C SER A 288 -3.82 -12.93 -9.40
N ASP A 289 -4.82 -13.74 -9.10
CA ASP A 289 -5.87 -14.19 -10.01
C ASP A 289 -6.71 -13.01 -10.53
N VAL A 290 -7.05 -12.06 -9.65
CA VAL A 290 -7.77 -10.83 -10.02
C VAL A 290 -6.94 -9.99 -10.98
N VAL A 291 -5.65 -9.80 -10.71
CA VAL A 291 -4.74 -9.06 -11.61
C VAL A 291 -4.63 -9.73 -12.98
N ARG A 292 -4.48 -11.05 -13.03
CA ARG A 292 -4.46 -11.80 -14.29
C ARG A 292 -5.76 -11.59 -15.07
N ARG A 293 -6.91 -11.66 -14.40
CA ARG A 293 -8.22 -11.40 -15.03
C ARG A 293 -8.32 -9.97 -15.57
N ILE A 294 -7.81 -8.98 -14.84
CA ILE A 294 -7.75 -7.58 -15.30
C ILE A 294 -6.94 -7.46 -16.60
N LEU A 295 -5.77 -8.09 -16.67
CA LEU A 295 -4.90 -8.04 -17.85
C LEU A 295 -5.50 -8.75 -19.08
N THR A 296 -6.48 -9.64 -18.89
CA THR A 296 -7.21 -10.31 -19.97
C THR A 296 -8.48 -9.60 -20.43
N LEU A 297 -8.82 -8.44 -19.85
CA LEU A 297 -10.00 -7.68 -20.24
C LEU A 297 -9.89 -7.18 -21.68
N ARG A 298 -10.97 -7.36 -22.44
CA ARG A 298 -11.12 -6.85 -23.81
C ARG A 298 -11.77 -5.45 -23.81
N PRO A 299 -11.57 -4.65 -24.87
CA PRO A 299 -12.28 -3.37 -25.03
C PRO A 299 -13.79 -3.51 -24.81
N GLY A 300 -14.35 -2.59 -24.02
CA GLY A 300 -15.76 -2.60 -23.60
C GLY A 300 -16.04 -3.37 -22.31
N GLN A 301 -15.11 -4.20 -21.83
CA GLN A 301 -15.28 -4.95 -20.59
C GLN A 301 -14.90 -4.13 -19.35
N ALA A 302 -15.53 -4.46 -18.23
CA ALA A 302 -15.25 -3.88 -16.93
C ALA A 302 -15.39 -4.93 -15.81
N ILE A 303 -14.71 -4.68 -14.70
CA ILE A 303 -14.79 -5.49 -13.48
C ILE A 303 -14.82 -4.58 -12.26
N ASP A 304 -15.73 -4.88 -11.32
CA ASP A 304 -15.78 -4.24 -10.02
C ASP A 304 -14.86 -5.01 -9.05
N LEU A 305 -14.05 -4.27 -8.29
CA LEU A 305 -13.12 -4.78 -7.29
C LEU A 305 -13.60 -4.41 -5.87
N PRO A 306 -13.17 -5.17 -4.85
CA PRO A 306 -13.34 -4.77 -3.45
C PRO A 306 -12.77 -3.37 -3.17
N GLY A 307 -13.28 -2.71 -2.13
CA GLY A 307 -12.87 -1.34 -1.79
C GLY A 307 -13.47 -0.26 -2.70
N GLY A 308 -14.50 -0.59 -3.47
CA GLY A 308 -15.21 0.39 -4.30
C GLY A 308 -14.39 0.89 -5.47
N VAL A 309 -13.56 0.03 -6.08
CA VAL A 309 -12.78 0.33 -7.28
C VAL A 309 -13.39 -0.40 -8.48
N ALA A 310 -13.33 0.22 -9.66
CA ALA A 310 -13.71 -0.39 -10.92
C ALA A 310 -12.55 -0.30 -11.91
N VAL A 311 -12.39 -1.35 -12.72
CA VAL A 311 -11.42 -1.39 -13.82
C VAL A 311 -12.19 -1.58 -15.12
N SER A 312 -11.83 -0.83 -16.15
CA SER A 312 -12.44 -0.95 -17.48
C SER A 312 -11.41 -0.82 -18.58
N VAL A 313 -11.67 -1.46 -19.72
CA VAL A 313 -10.85 -1.31 -20.92
C VAL A 313 -11.65 -0.59 -22.02
N ALA A 314 -11.07 0.45 -22.61
CA ALA A 314 -11.64 1.16 -23.76
C ALA A 314 -10.52 1.70 -24.66
N GLY A 315 -10.61 1.49 -25.97
CA GLY A 315 -9.72 2.18 -26.94
C GLY A 315 -8.24 1.85 -26.82
N GLY A 316 -7.90 0.64 -26.37
CA GLY A 316 -6.53 0.27 -26.06
C GLY A 316 -6.04 0.81 -24.70
N TRP A 317 -6.92 1.37 -23.86
CA TRP A 317 -6.57 1.84 -22.52
C TRP A 317 -7.20 0.99 -21.44
N LEU A 318 -6.43 0.69 -20.41
CA LEU A 318 -6.91 0.17 -19.14
C LEU A 318 -7.04 1.34 -18.17
N ALA A 319 -8.23 1.54 -17.61
CA ALA A 319 -8.50 2.58 -16.64
C ALA A 319 -8.98 1.98 -15.31
N VAL A 320 -8.46 2.52 -14.22
CA VAL A 320 -8.78 2.17 -12.84
C VAL A 320 -9.33 3.42 -12.16
N ALA A 321 -10.47 3.29 -11.47
CA ALA A 321 -11.15 4.42 -10.87
C ALA A 321 -11.98 3.99 -9.64
N PRO A 322 -12.33 4.93 -8.74
CA PRO A 322 -13.41 4.70 -7.80
C PRO A 322 -14.71 4.36 -8.54
N ARG A 323 -15.45 3.35 -8.06
CA ARG A 323 -16.71 2.85 -8.65
C ARG A 323 -17.77 3.94 -8.72
N ARG A 324 -17.78 4.84 -7.73
CA ARG A 324 -18.59 6.07 -7.73
C ARG A 324 -17.67 7.28 -7.86
N ALA A 325 -17.07 7.45 -9.04
CA ALA A 325 -16.41 8.69 -9.38
C ALA A 325 -17.44 9.84 -9.35
N ALA A 326 -17.09 10.96 -8.72
CA ALA A 326 -17.92 12.16 -8.72
C ALA A 326 -18.19 12.63 -10.16
N SER A 327 -19.35 13.21 -10.39
CA SER A 327 -19.65 13.89 -11.65
C SER A 327 -19.10 15.31 -11.60
N LEU A 328 -18.59 15.83 -12.71
CA LEU A 328 -18.25 17.24 -12.81
C LEU A 328 -19.50 18.11 -12.57
N PRO A 329 -19.50 18.99 -11.55
CA PRO A 329 -20.61 19.90 -11.33
C PRO A 329 -20.66 20.96 -12.42
N SER A 330 -21.84 21.56 -12.61
CA SER A 330 -22.03 22.62 -13.59
C SER A 330 -21.48 23.94 -13.06
N ARG A 331 -20.52 24.55 -13.77
CA ARG A 331 -19.90 25.83 -13.42
C ARG A 331 -19.99 26.79 -14.61
N PRO A 332 -20.49 28.03 -14.43
CA PRO A 332 -20.37 29.05 -15.46
C PRO A 332 -18.91 29.50 -15.56
N LEU A 333 -18.45 29.84 -16.76
CA LEU A 333 -17.17 30.52 -16.93
C LEU A 333 -17.35 31.97 -16.49
N ARG A 334 -16.61 32.39 -15.45
CA ARG A 334 -16.67 33.76 -14.92
C ARG A 334 -15.37 34.46 -15.27
N ARG A 335 -15.45 35.64 -15.89
CA ARG A 335 -14.27 36.40 -16.35
C ARG A 335 -13.30 35.54 -17.19
N GLY A 336 -13.85 34.67 -18.04
CA GLY A 336 -13.08 33.79 -18.90
C GLY A 336 -12.52 32.52 -18.24
N VAL A 337 -12.77 32.25 -16.96
CA VAL A 337 -12.14 31.11 -16.25
C VAL A 337 -13.15 30.25 -15.49
N ALA A 338 -12.89 28.95 -15.40
CA ALA A 338 -13.55 28.03 -14.48
C ALA A 338 -12.59 26.96 -13.92
N ASP A 339 -12.42 26.95 -12.60
CA ASP A 339 -11.59 25.94 -11.91
C ASP A 339 -12.31 24.59 -11.81
N LEU A 340 -11.58 23.52 -12.12
CA LEU A 340 -12.03 22.13 -12.10
C LEU A 340 -11.16 21.34 -11.10
N PRO A 341 -11.37 21.54 -9.78
CA PRO A 341 -10.55 20.90 -8.75
C PRO A 341 -10.64 19.37 -8.78
N GLU A 342 -11.72 18.79 -9.30
CA GLU A 342 -11.87 17.34 -9.46
C GLU A 342 -10.84 16.74 -10.43
N LEU A 343 -10.30 17.57 -11.32
CA LEU A 343 -9.30 17.20 -12.32
C LEU A 343 -7.93 17.83 -12.05
N SER A 344 -7.83 18.72 -11.07
CA SER A 344 -6.69 19.62 -10.88
C SER A 344 -6.39 20.45 -12.14
N LEU A 345 -7.44 20.88 -12.85
CA LEU A 345 -7.35 21.67 -14.07
C LEU A 345 -8.13 22.98 -13.94
N ARG A 346 -7.84 23.89 -14.86
CA ARG A 346 -8.58 25.12 -15.10
C ARG A 346 -8.98 25.19 -16.56
N LEU A 347 -10.22 25.58 -16.82
CA LEU A 347 -10.70 25.94 -18.15
C LEU A 347 -10.53 27.44 -18.33
N CYS A 348 -9.77 27.84 -19.35
CA CYS A 348 -9.50 29.23 -19.69
C CYS A 348 -10.13 29.59 -21.03
N CYS A 349 -10.64 30.81 -21.13
CA CYS A 349 -11.23 31.45 -22.29
C CYS A 349 -10.70 32.89 -22.36
N GLY A 350 -9.79 33.15 -23.30
CA GLY A 350 -9.14 34.45 -23.46
C GLY A 350 -8.82 34.74 -24.92
N PRO A 351 -8.35 35.96 -25.24
CA PRO A 351 -7.95 36.31 -26.60
C PRO A 351 -6.77 35.44 -27.07
N ASP A 352 -6.70 35.22 -28.39
CA ASP A 352 -5.80 34.26 -29.03
C ASP A 352 -4.30 34.47 -28.74
N GLY A 353 -3.90 35.67 -28.27
CA GLY A 353 -2.52 36.05 -27.97
C GLY A 353 -2.03 35.79 -26.55
N ASP A 354 -2.92 35.47 -25.60
CA ASP A 354 -2.55 35.25 -24.18
C ASP A 354 -2.22 33.78 -23.86
N ALA A 355 -2.54 32.87 -24.78
CA ALA A 355 -2.23 31.44 -24.64
C ALA A 355 -1.09 31.09 -25.60
N GLU A 356 0.05 30.63 -25.09
CA GLU A 356 1.08 30.04 -25.95
C GLU A 356 0.44 28.94 -26.83
N ALA A 357 0.58 29.09 -28.14
CA ALA A 357 -0.07 28.21 -29.11
C ALA A 357 0.39 26.75 -28.90
N GLY A 358 -0.50 25.89 -28.37
CA GLY A 358 -0.27 24.44 -28.23
C GLY A 358 -0.38 23.85 -26.81
N VAL A 359 -0.64 24.63 -25.77
CA VAL A 359 -0.45 24.22 -24.36
C VAL A 359 -1.74 23.71 -23.66
N GLY A 360 -2.64 23.05 -24.39
CA GLY A 360 -3.89 22.52 -23.80
C GLY A 360 -3.75 21.10 -23.23
N VAL A 361 -4.08 20.90 -21.96
CA VAL A 361 -4.11 19.57 -21.32
C VAL A 361 -5.30 18.77 -21.85
N LEU A 362 -5.03 17.57 -22.36
CA LEU A 362 -6.05 16.63 -22.85
C LEU A 362 -6.10 15.35 -21.99
N PRO A 363 -7.22 14.61 -22.02
CA PRO A 363 -7.27 13.28 -21.41
C PRO A 363 -6.22 12.34 -22.02
N PRO A 364 -5.66 11.40 -21.25
CA PRO A 364 -4.60 10.50 -21.76
C PRO A 364 -4.99 9.67 -22.98
N TRP A 365 -6.29 9.35 -23.13
CA TRP A 365 -6.83 8.61 -24.27
C TRP A 365 -7.22 9.50 -25.46
N ALA A 366 -6.94 10.81 -25.42
CA ALA A 366 -7.21 11.68 -26.55
C ALA A 366 -6.38 11.25 -27.77
N PRO A 367 -6.97 11.21 -28.98
CA PRO A 367 -6.21 10.90 -30.18
C PRO A 367 -5.16 11.99 -30.45
N PRO A 368 -4.02 11.67 -31.10
CA PRO A 368 -2.93 12.62 -31.33
C PRO A 368 -3.32 13.91 -32.07
N ARG A 369 -4.41 13.88 -32.85
CA ARG A 369 -4.93 15.01 -33.61
C ARG A 369 -6.11 15.73 -32.93
N ALA A 370 -6.40 15.40 -31.67
CA ALA A 370 -7.45 16.09 -30.93
C ALA A 370 -7.11 17.57 -30.76
N ALA A 371 -8.12 18.43 -30.92
CA ALA A 371 -7.96 19.85 -30.68
C ALA A 371 -7.65 20.10 -29.19
N THR A 372 -6.47 20.67 -28.93
CA THR A 372 -6.03 21.12 -27.59
C THR A 372 -6.69 22.43 -27.18
N SER A 373 -7.20 23.18 -28.16
CA SER A 373 -7.95 24.41 -27.96
C SER A 373 -9.02 24.62 -29.02
N VAL A 374 -10.03 25.44 -28.73
CA VAL A 374 -11.16 25.73 -29.63
C VAL A 374 -11.48 27.22 -29.61
N GLN A 375 -11.60 27.84 -30.79
CA GLN A 375 -12.04 29.23 -30.90
C GLN A 375 -13.52 29.36 -30.57
N VAL A 376 -13.94 30.42 -29.90
CA VAL A 376 -15.33 30.69 -29.53
C VAL A 376 -15.68 32.16 -29.67
N ASP A 377 -16.94 32.42 -29.99
CA ASP A 377 -17.50 33.77 -29.97
C ASP A 377 -17.82 34.19 -28.53
N SER A 378 -17.38 35.40 -28.16
CA SER A 378 -17.46 36.01 -26.83
C SER A 378 -18.88 36.41 -26.40
N SER A 379 -19.84 36.40 -27.33
CA SER A 379 -21.20 36.90 -27.11
C SER A 379 -22.07 36.00 -26.22
N ARG A 380 -21.63 34.77 -25.91
CA ARG A 380 -22.46 33.75 -25.26
C ARG A 380 -21.94 33.35 -23.88
N SER A 381 -22.88 33.13 -22.96
CA SER A 381 -22.57 32.57 -21.63
C SER A 381 -22.15 31.10 -21.75
N LEU A 382 -20.92 30.81 -21.34
CA LEU A 382 -20.35 29.47 -21.37
C LEU A 382 -20.49 28.78 -20.02
N VAL A 383 -20.76 27.48 -20.05
CA VAL A 383 -20.75 26.60 -18.88
C VAL A 383 -19.88 25.38 -19.13
N VAL A 384 -19.18 24.93 -18.09
CA VAL A 384 -18.48 23.65 -18.06
C VAL A 384 -19.19 22.72 -17.08
N ARG A 385 -19.43 21.48 -17.51
CA ARG A 385 -20.19 20.49 -16.74
C ARG A 385 -19.88 19.07 -17.21
N ALA A 386 -20.38 18.07 -16.48
CA ALA A 386 -20.50 16.72 -17.03
C ALA A 386 -21.50 16.66 -18.19
N ARG A 387 -21.43 15.60 -19.01
CA ARG A 387 -22.44 15.28 -20.02
C ARG A 387 -23.83 15.11 -19.40
N ARG A 388 -24.86 15.54 -20.10
CA ARG A 388 -26.27 15.32 -19.76
C ARG A 388 -26.90 14.31 -20.70
N PRO A 389 -27.90 13.52 -20.25
CA PRO A 389 -28.71 12.72 -21.15
C PRO A 389 -29.31 13.59 -22.27
N GLY A 390 -29.19 13.14 -23.52
CA GLY A 390 -29.70 13.87 -24.69
C GLY A 390 -28.75 14.94 -25.26
N ASP A 391 -27.60 15.21 -24.63
CA ASP A 391 -26.59 16.11 -25.22
C ASP A 391 -26.21 15.66 -26.64
N ARG A 392 -26.31 16.57 -27.61
CA ARG A 392 -25.89 16.34 -29.00
C ARG A 392 -24.82 17.33 -29.42
N ILE A 393 -23.89 16.89 -30.25
CA ILE A 393 -22.85 17.73 -30.83
C ILE A 393 -22.75 17.50 -32.34
N ARG A 394 -22.78 18.59 -33.10
CA ARG A 394 -22.64 18.57 -34.57
C ARG A 394 -21.17 18.70 -34.94
N THR A 395 -20.55 17.61 -35.38
CA THR A 395 -19.16 17.56 -35.84
C THR A 395 -19.11 17.47 -37.38
N ALA A 396 -17.91 17.49 -37.98
CA ALA A 396 -17.75 17.32 -39.42
C ALA A 396 -18.28 15.94 -39.91
N ALA A 397 -18.36 14.95 -39.01
CA ALA A 397 -18.91 13.63 -39.28
C ALA A 397 -20.44 13.55 -39.12
N GLY A 398 -21.12 14.65 -38.77
CA GLY A 398 -22.57 14.72 -38.57
C GLY A 398 -22.98 15.05 -37.14
N ASN A 399 -24.29 14.94 -36.86
CA ASN A 399 -24.87 15.25 -35.55
C ASN A 399 -25.09 13.97 -34.72
N GLN A 400 -24.36 13.80 -33.62
CA GLN A 400 -24.41 12.60 -32.78
C GLN A 400 -24.61 12.94 -31.30
N LEU A 401 -25.03 11.95 -30.50
CA LEU A 401 -25.07 12.10 -29.04
C LEU A 401 -23.64 12.23 -28.51
N VAL A 402 -23.43 13.10 -27.51
CA VAL A 402 -22.13 13.20 -26.82
C VAL A 402 -21.76 11.86 -26.16
N ALA A 403 -22.76 11.08 -25.73
CA ALA A 403 -22.57 9.72 -25.24
C ALA A 403 -21.91 8.80 -26.28
N ASP A 404 -22.39 8.84 -27.53
CA ASP A 404 -21.88 8.02 -28.62
C ASP A 404 -20.50 8.50 -29.05
N ALA A 405 -20.30 9.82 -29.13
CA ALA A 405 -18.99 10.41 -29.41
C ALA A 405 -17.93 9.95 -28.40
N MET A 406 -18.27 9.89 -27.09
CA MET A 406 -17.37 9.35 -26.07
C MET A 406 -17.12 7.84 -26.23
N ILE A 407 -18.07 7.07 -26.74
CA ILE A 407 -17.88 5.64 -27.03
C ILE A 407 -16.94 5.48 -28.23
N SER A 408 -17.15 6.25 -29.31
CA SER A 408 -16.32 6.24 -30.52
C SER A 408 -14.89 6.73 -30.26
N ALA A 409 -14.73 7.76 -29.42
CA ALA A 409 -13.43 8.21 -28.91
C ALA A 409 -12.86 7.29 -27.81
N ALA A 410 -13.55 6.18 -27.52
CA ALA A 410 -13.15 5.14 -26.60
C ALA A 410 -12.78 5.63 -25.20
N VAL A 411 -13.52 6.63 -24.71
CA VAL A 411 -13.40 7.16 -23.36
C VAL A 411 -13.75 6.06 -22.35
N PRO A 412 -12.84 5.74 -21.39
CA PRO A 412 -13.10 4.75 -20.36
C PRO A 412 -14.39 5.05 -19.59
N ARG A 413 -15.18 4.00 -19.31
CA ARG A 413 -16.49 4.13 -18.66
C ARG A 413 -16.47 4.99 -17.38
N PRO A 414 -15.55 4.81 -16.42
CA PRO A 414 -15.52 5.63 -15.21
C PRO A 414 -15.10 7.09 -15.46
N ALA A 415 -14.48 7.41 -16.60
CA ALA A 415 -14.06 8.77 -16.93
C ALA A 415 -15.19 9.61 -17.53
N ARG A 416 -16.24 9.01 -18.10
CA ARG A 416 -17.24 9.71 -18.92
C ARG A 416 -17.98 10.84 -18.19
N ASN A 417 -18.14 10.75 -16.87
CA ASN A 417 -18.77 11.80 -16.05
C ASN A 417 -17.77 12.87 -15.57
N LEU A 418 -16.48 12.64 -15.82
CA LEU A 418 -15.35 13.51 -15.48
C LEU A 418 -14.69 14.12 -16.72
N VAL A 419 -15.17 13.82 -17.94
CA VAL A 419 -14.77 14.56 -19.13
C VAL A 419 -15.58 15.86 -19.18
N PRO A 420 -14.93 17.05 -19.18
CA PRO A 420 -15.61 18.33 -19.29
C PRO A 420 -16.39 18.42 -20.60
N VAL A 421 -17.63 18.87 -20.50
CA VAL A 421 -18.42 19.33 -21.64
C VAL A 421 -18.57 20.83 -21.48
N VAL A 422 -17.92 21.58 -22.37
CA VAL A 422 -18.15 23.01 -22.50
C VAL A 422 -19.37 23.21 -23.39
N ALA A 423 -20.31 24.03 -22.94
CA ALA A 423 -21.58 24.26 -23.61
C ALA A 423 -21.97 25.74 -23.54
N ASP A 424 -22.73 26.20 -24.51
CA ASP A 424 -23.41 27.50 -24.52
C ASP A 424 -24.94 27.28 -24.53
N GLY A 425 -25.71 28.34 -24.81
CA GLY A 425 -27.17 28.28 -24.90
C GLY A 425 -27.72 27.30 -25.93
N ASP A 426 -26.94 26.98 -26.97
CA ASP A 426 -27.33 26.05 -28.05
C ASP A 426 -26.85 24.61 -27.77
N GLY A 427 -26.16 24.38 -26.64
CA GLY A 427 -25.71 23.07 -26.20
C GLY A 427 -24.19 22.87 -26.27
N PRO A 428 -23.72 21.60 -26.30
CA PRO A 428 -22.30 21.26 -26.29
C PRO A 428 -21.51 21.87 -27.46
N LEU A 429 -20.40 22.54 -27.14
CA LEU A 429 -19.51 23.16 -28.14
C LEU A 429 -18.16 22.44 -28.22
N TRP A 430 -17.63 21.98 -27.09
CA TRP A 430 -16.34 21.29 -27.02
C TRP A 430 -16.34 20.24 -25.92
N VAL A 431 -15.85 19.05 -26.29
CA VAL A 431 -15.57 17.94 -25.39
C VAL A 431 -14.09 17.57 -25.62
N PRO A 432 -13.17 18.00 -24.74
CA PRO A 432 -11.73 17.83 -24.92
C PRO A 432 -11.35 16.38 -25.20
N GLY A 433 -10.57 16.15 -26.26
CA GLY A 433 -10.16 14.81 -26.69
C GLY A 433 -11.25 13.97 -27.36
N VAL A 434 -12.46 14.50 -27.55
CA VAL A 434 -13.61 13.75 -28.08
C VAL A 434 -14.23 14.42 -29.30
N ALA A 435 -14.68 15.68 -29.18
CA ALA A 435 -15.43 16.34 -30.24
C ALA A 435 -15.42 17.87 -30.13
N VAL A 436 -15.50 18.54 -31.28
CA VAL A 436 -15.66 19.99 -31.42
C VAL A 436 -16.85 20.26 -32.34
N ARG A 437 -17.71 21.21 -31.96
CA ARG A 437 -18.85 21.64 -32.80
C ARG A 437 -18.34 22.30 -34.08
N VAL A 438 -18.98 22.06 -35.23
CA VAL A 438 -18.61 22.71 -36.50
C VAL A 438 -18.93 24.19 -36.48
N GLY A 439 -18.12 24.99 -37.19
CA GLY A 439 -18.37 26.42 -37.39
C GLY A 439 -18.04 27.27 -36.18
N GLN A 440 -17.25 26.75 -35.24
CA GLN A 440 -16.70 27.58 -34.17
C GLN A 440 -15.61 28.50 -34.77
N GLN A 441 -15.86 29.80 -34.68
CA GLN A 441 -14.98 30.90 -35.10
C GLN A 441 -15.23 32.03 -34.09
N GLY A 442 -14.19 32.78 -33.75
CA GLY A 442 -14.34 33.91 -32.83
C GLY A 442 -12.99 34.38 -32.27
N PRO A 443 -12.97 35.52 -31.59
CA PRO A 443 -11.75 36.16 -31.12
C PRO A 443 -11.17 35.51 -29.85
N LEU A 444 -11.93 34.63 -29.18
CA LEU A 444 -11.52 33.97 -27.94
C LEU A 444 -11.15 32.51 -28.19
N ARG A 445 -10.30 31.94 -27.34
CA ARG A 445 -9.84 30.56 -27.37
C ARG A 445 -10.05 29.86 -26.03
N LEU A 446 -10.72 28.71 -26.08
CA LEU A 446 -10.85 27.78 -24.96
C LEU A 446 -9.69 26.80 -24.91
N HIS A 447 -9.11 26.59 -23.74
CA HIS A 447 -8.15 25.52 -23.49
C HIS A 447 -8.19 25.09 -22.01
N LEU A 448 -7.65 23.90 -21.72
CA LEU A 448 -7.46 23.41 -20.35
C LEU A 448 -5.99 23.58 -19.96
N GLU A 449 -5.73 24.06 -18.75
CA GLU A 449 -4.39 24.16 -18.17
C GLU A 449 -4.36 23.54 -16.77
N PRO A 450 -3.18 23.18 -16.23
CA PRO A 450 -3.06 22.77 -14.84
C PRO A 450 -3.54 23.85 -13.88
N LEU A 451 -4.29 23.48 -12.84
CA LEU A 451 -4.69 24.43 -11.81
C LEU A 451 -3.42 24.95 -11.11
N PRO A 452 -3.21 26.27 -10.96
CA PRO A 452 -2.03 26.80 -10.30
C PRO A 452 -1.97 26.28 -8.86
N THR A 453 -0.85 25.66 -8.50
CA THR A 453 -0.57 25.30 -7.11
C THR A 453 -0.34 26.59 -6.35
N SER A 454 -1.05 26.79 -5.23
CA SER A 454 -0.79 27.93 -4.34
C SER A 454 0.60 27.78 -3.72
N THR A 455 1.61 28.29 -4.41
CA THR A 455 2.99 28.45 -3.93
C THR A 455 3.41 29.89 -4.23
N SER A 456 4.01 30.52 -3.22
CA SER A 456 4.49 31.92 -3.12
C SER A 456 3.43 33.02 -3.19
N THR A 457 2.89 33.37 -2.01
CA THR A 457 2.73 34.77 -1.64
C THR A 457 4.13 35.39 -1.67
N GLU A 458 4.46 36.13 -2.73
CA GLU A 458 5.56 37.08 -2.68
C GLU A 458 5.21 38.13 -1.60
N PRO A 459 6.11 38.45 -0.65
CA PRO A 459 5.91 39.61 0.19
C PRO A 459 6.04 40.84 -0.70
N ALA A 460 4.98 41.65 -0.76
CA ALA A 460 5.04 42.96 -1.39
C ALA A 460 6.10 43.82 -0.71
N GLU A 461 6.98 44.43 -1.51
CA GLU A 461 7.88 45.52 -1.10
C GLU A 461 7.12 46.73 -0.55
#